data_AF-A0A2N2INQ9-F1
#
_entry.id   AF-A0A2N2INQ9-F1
#
_cell.length_a   1.000
_cell.length_b   1.000
_cell.length_c   1.000
_cell.angle_alpha   90.00
_cell.angle_beta   90.00
_cell.angle_gamma   90.00
#
_symmetry.space_group_name_H-M   'P 1'
#
loop_
_entity.id
_entity.type
_entity.pdbx_description
1 polymer ?
#
loop_
_entity_poly.entity_id
_entity_poly.type
_entity_poly.pdbx_seq_one_letter_code
_entity_poly.pdbx_strand_id
1 'polypeptide(L)'
;VVSLRLGLRGIADLVEWEDAVPYPVEYKRGAKKLDDCDRVQLCAQALCLEEMHGVAVPQGAIFYGKTRKREVVFLDAALRARTEAAVARFREIVDHGITPPAVYSKACESCSLNPWCLPKKTQSPKEGSRYLASCLKGDE
;
A
#
# COMPACT_ATOMS: atom_id res chain seq x y z
N VAL A 1 -11.71 -10.35 2.91
CA VAL A 1 -11.63 -9.65 4.22
C VAL A 1 -12.18 -8.24 4.10
N VAL A 2 -12.92 -7.77 5.10
CA VAL A 2 -13.59 -6.45 5.10
C VAL A 2 -13.50 -5.84 6.50
N SER A 3 -13.32 -4.53 6.57
CA SER A 3 -13.53 -3.72 7.79
C SER A 3 -14.37 -2.51 7.42
N LEU A 4 -15.57 -2.41 7.98
CA LEU A 4 -16.45 -1.26 7.81
C LEU A 4 -15.92 -0.07 8.61
N ARG A 5 -15.35 -0.32 9.81
CA ARG A 5 -14.74 0.71 10.66
C ARG A 5 -13.65 1.49 9.94
N LEU A 6 -12.78 0.78 9.21
CA LEU A 6 -11.66 1.37 8.47
C LEU A 6 -12.02 1.68 7.00
N GLY A 7 -13.15 1.18 6.50
CA GLY A 7 -13.52 1.23 5.09
C GLY A 7 -12.57 0.44 4.19
N LEU A 8 -12.09 -0.70 4.68
CA LEU A 8 -11.21 -1.60 3.95
C LEU A 8 -11.99 -2.76 3.34
N ARG A 9 -11.59 -3.14 2.13
CA ARG A 9 -12.00 -4.38 1.48
C ARG A 9 -10.80 -4.97 0.76
N GLY A 10 -10.60 -6.27 0.90
CA GLY A 10 -9.52 -6.98 0.22
C GLY A 10 -9.78 -8.47 0.10
N ILE A 11 -8.92 -9.14 -0.66
CA ILE A 11 -8.83 -10.59 -0.74
C ILE A 11 -7.54 -10.98 -0.03
N ALA A 12 -7.63 -11.91 0.93
CA ALA A 12 -6.45 -12.51 1.54
C ALA A 12 -6.04 -13.71 0.69
N ASP A 13 -4.74 -13.90 0.45
CA ASP A 13 -4.25 -15.03 -0.35
C ASP A 13 -4.53 -16.36 0.34
N LEU A 14 -4.20 -16.44 1.64
CA LEU A 14 -4.43 -17.59 2.50
C LEU A 14 -4.74 -17.10 3.92
N VAL A 15 -5.67 -17.77 4.58
CA VAL A 15 -5.92 -17.62 6.02
C VAL A 15 -5.84 -19.00 6.63
N GLU A 16 -4.81 -19.23 7.41
CA GLU A 16 -4.71 -20.40 8.29
C GLU A 16 -5.57 -20.16 9.53
N TRP A 17 -6.02 -21.23 10.17
CA TRP A 17 -6.82 -21.14 11.39
C TRP A 17 -6.19 -22.01 12.46
N GLU A 18 -5.91 -21.39 13.60
CA GLU A 18 -5.55 -22.08 14.84
C GLU A 18 -6.74 -21.92 15.78
N ASP A 19 -7.50 -23.01 15.93
CA ASP A 19 -8.84 -23.00 16.52
C ASP A 19 -9.76 -21.93 15.89
N ALA A 20 -10.10 -20.89 16.66
CA ALA A 20 -10.95 -19.77 16.24
C ALA A 20 -10.15 -18.52 15.85
N VAL A 21 -8.82 -18.55 15.91
CA VAL A 21 -7.96 -17.40 15.62
C VAL A 21 -7.46 -17.48 14.18
N PRO A 22 -7.85 -16.52 13.32
CA PRO A 22 -7.36 -16.49 11.94
C PRO A 22 -5.92 -15.99 11.90
N TYR A 23 -5.11 -16.62 11.06
CA TYR A 23 -3.71 -16.32 10.81
C TYR A 23 -3.51 -16.00 9.32
N PRO A 24 -3.48 -14.71 8.93
CA PRO A 24 -3.32 -14.34 7.53
C PRO A 24 -1.91 -14.64 7.03
N VAL A 25 -1.82 -15.18 5.81
CA VAL A 25 -0.58 -15.45 5.11
C VAL A 25 -0.61 -14.75 3.76
N GLU A 26 0.25 -13.73 3.60
CA GLU A 26 0.37 -12.94 2.37
C GLU A 26 1.49 -13.50 1.48
N TYR A 27 1.20 -13.78 0.21
CA TYR A 27 2.17 -14.31 -0.74
C TYR A 27 2.79 -13.21 -1.58
N LYS A 28 4.11 -13.05 -1.48
CA LYS A 28 4.87 -12.13 -2.33
C LYS A 28 5.76 -12.91 -3.29
N ARG A 29 5.62 -12.66 -4.59
CA ARG A 29 6.49 -13.27 -5.62
C ARG A 29 7.96 -12.82 -5.45
N GLY A 30 8.17 -11.57 -5.07
CA GLY A 30 9.49 -10.94 -4.96
C GLY A 30 10.25 -11.30 -3.68
N ALA A 31 11.39 -10.62 -3.49
CA ALA A 31 12.08 -10.60 -2.21
C ALA A 31 11.44 -9.56 -1.27
N LYS A 32 11.79 -9.64 0.01
CA LYS A 32 11.43 -8.65 1.01
C LYS A 32 11.79 -7.24 0.57
N LYS A 33 10.84 -6.31 0.71
CA LYS A 33 11.07 -4.88 0.47
C LYS A 33 11.77 -4.23 1.66
N LEU A 34 12.43 -3.09 1.40
CA LEU A 34 13.11 -2.30 2.43
C LEU A 34 12.13 -1.55 3.33
N ASP A 35 10.96 -1.18 2.79
CA ASP A 35 9.90 -0.51 3.52
C ASP A 35 8.92 -1.53 4.12
N ASP A 36 8.04 -1.03 5.01
CA ASP A 36 7.07 -1.87 5.71
C ASP A 36 5.76 -2.05 4.91
N CYS A 37 5.72 -1.78 3.60
CA CYS A 37 4.46 -1.77 2.86
C CYS A 37 3.77 -3.15 2.85
N ASP A 38 4.54 -4.24 2.75
CA ASP A 38 3.99 -5.60 2.76
C ASP A 38 3.47 -5.96 4.16
N ARG A 39 4.10 -5.44 5.23
CA ARG A 39 3.66 -5.61 6.63
C ARG A 39 2.40 -4.80 6.93
N VAL A 40 2.31 -3.57 6.42
CA VAL A 40 1.10 -2.74 6.50
C VAL A 40 -0.06 -3.42 5.77
N GLN A 41 0.17 -4.01 4.61
CA GLN A 41 -0.86 -4.76 3.88
C GLN A 41 -1.35 -5.97 4.68
N LEU A 42 -0.44 -6.77 5.24
CA LEU A 42 -0.79 -7.91 6.09
C LEU A 42 -1.57 -7.46 7.35
N CYS A 43 -1.14 -6.37 7.98
CA CYS A 43 -1.82 -5.80 9.14
C CYS A 43 -3.25 -5.34 8.79
N ALA A 44 -3.44 -4.72 7.63
CA ALA A 44 -4.76 -4.33 7.16
C ALA A 44 -5.71 -5.54 6.98
N GLN A 45 -5.20 -6.66 6.45
CA GLN A 45 -5.97 -7.90 6.36
C GLN A 45 -6.33 -8.46 7.75
N ALA A 46 -5.37 -8.45 8.68
CA ALA A 46 -5.59 -8.91 10.05
C ALA A 46 -6.65 -8.07 10.77
N LEU A 47 -6.57 -6.74 10.70
CA LEU A 47 -7.58 -5.84 11.28
C LEU A 47 -8.99 -6.11 10.72
N CYS A 48 -9.09 -6.44 9.43
CA CYS A 48 -10.36 -6.86 8.84
C CYS A 48 -10.85 -8.21 9.41
N LEU A 49 -9.95 -9.19 9.57
CA LEU A 49 -10.30 -10.49 10.15
C LEU A 49 -10.73 -10.37 11.61
N GLU A 50 -10.07 -9.51 12.39
CA GLU A 50 -10.46 -9.20 13.77
C GLU A 50 -11.89 -8.66 13.84
N GLU A 51 -12.23 -7.68 12.99
CA GLU A 51 -13.58 -7.11 12.94
C GLU A 51 -14.63 -8.13 12.49
N MET A 52 -14.29 -8.96 11.48
CA MET A 52 -15.20 -9.97 10.94
C MET A 52 -15.53 -11.10 11.93
N HIS A 53 -14.57 -11.46 12.78
CA HIS A 53 -14.67 -12.65 13.63
C HIS A 53 -14.73 -12.34 15.13
N GLY A 54 -14.53 -11.08 15.54
CA GLY A 54 -14.59 -10.68 16.94
C GLY A 54 -13.46 -11.26 17.81
N VAL A 55 -12.34 -11.63 17.20
CA VAL A 55 -11.17 -12.22 17.87
C VAL A 55 -9.92 -11.39 17.60
N ALA A 56 -8.94 -11.42 18.49
CA ALA A 56 -7.66 -10.75 18.27
C ALA A 56 -6.77 -11.57 17.32
N VAL A 57 -6.06 -10.90 16.41
CA VAL A 57 -5.09 -11.47 15.48
C VAL A 57 -3.72 -10.87 15.81
N PRO A 58 -2.92 -11.50 16.67
CA PRO A 58 -1.67 -10.91 17.16
C PRO A 58 -0.52 -10.95 16.14
N GLN A 59 -0.61 -11.84 15.15
CA GLN A 59 0.43 -12.05 14.16
C GLN A 59 -0.13 -12.65 12.87
N GLY A 60 0.66 -12.56 11.81
CA GLY A 60 0.46 -13.29 10.55
C GLY A 60 1.81 -13.62 9.93
N ALA A 61 1.82 -14.04 8.67
CA ALA A 61 3.06 -14.28 7.94
C ALA A 61 3.07 -13.67 6.55
N ILE A 62 4.28 -13.35 6.09
CA ILE A 62 4.55 -13.07 4.68
C ILE A 62 5.40 -14.21 4.13
N PHE A 63 4.95 -14.82 3.03
CA PHE A 63 5.73 -15.84 2.32
C PHE A 63 6.36 -15.24 1.06
N TYR A 64 7.68 -15.15 1.04
CA TYR A 64 8.43 -14.65 -0.12
C TYR A 64 8.83 -15.79 -1.04
N GLY A 65 8.17 -15.88 -2.21
CA GLY A 65 8.35 -16.97 -3.16
C GLY A 65 9.77 -17.10 -3.73
N LYS A 66 10.48 -15.98 -3.93
CA LYS A 66 11.86 -15.99 -4.43
C LYS A 66 12.84 -16.66 -3.48
N THR A 67 12.71 -16.41 -2.18
CA THR A 67 13.58 -16.99 -1.14
C THR A 67 12.99 -18.23 -0.50
N ARG A 68 11.71 -18.54 -0.76
CA ARG A 68 10.90 -19.57 -0.10
C ARG A 68 10.94 -19.44 1.43
N LYS A 69 10.99 -18.20 1.93
CA LYS A 69 11.03 -17.91 3.37
C LYS A 69 9.70 -17.38 3.85
N ARG A 70 9.24 -17.92 4.97
CA ARG A 70 8.14 -17.40 5.77
C ARG A 70 8.71 -16.42 6.80
N GLU A 71 8.25 -15.19 6.78
CA GLU A 71 8.52 -14.19 7.81
C GLU A 71 7.28 -14.08 8.68
N VAL A 72 7.40 -14.41 9.97
CA VAL A 72 6.36 -14.11 10.96
C VAL A 72 6.40 -12.62 11.27
N VAL A 73 5.22 -11.99 11.22
CA VAL A 73 5.05 -10.56 11.49
C VAL A 73 4.14 -10.41 12.70
N PHE A 74 4.69 -9.88 13.78
CA PHE A 74 3.90 -9.45 14.94
C PHE A 74 3.18 -8.15 14.62
N LEU A 75 1.88 -8.13 14.89
CA LEU A 75 0.99 -7.00 14.62
C LEU A 75 0.92 -6.11 15.86
N ASP A 76 2.07 -5.51 16.19
CA ASP A 76 2.21 -4.64 17.34
C ASP A 76 1.45 -3.31 17.18
N ALA A 77 1.40 -2.54 18.27
CA ALA A 77 0.71 -1.25 18.30
C ALA A 77 1.28 -0.25 17.27
N ALA A 78 2.59 -0.29 17.00
CA ALA A 78 3.23 0.63 16.07
C ALA A 78 2.85 0.34 14.62
N LEU A 79 2.83 -0.94 14.23
CA LEU A 79 2.40 -1.38 12.90
C LEU A 79 0.90 -1.13 12.69
N ARG A 80 0.08 -1.37 13.71
CA ARG A 80 -1.36 -1.05 13.68
C ARG A 80 -1.59 0.45 13.50
N ALA A 81 -0.96 1.28 14.32
CA ALA A 81 -1.07 2.74 14.20
C ALA A 81 -0.63 3.25 12.83
N ARG A 82 0.47 2.71 12.28
CA ARG A 82 0.93 3.04 10.92
C ARG A 82 -0.08 2.63 9.85
N THR A 83 -0.67 1.46 10.00
CA THR A 83 -1.67 0.94 9.07
C THR A 83 -2.92 1.81 9.07
N GLU A 84 -3.47 2.11 10.25
CA GLU A 84 -4.64 2.99 10.37
C GLU A 84 -4.35 4.41 9.88
N ALA A 85 -3.15 4.96 10.15
CA ALA A 85 -2.74 6.26 9.62
C ALA A 85 -2.64 6.27 8.09
N ALA A 86 -2.13 5.19 7.48
CA ALA A 86 -2.08 5.06 6.02
C ALA A 86 -3.49 5.02 5.41
N VAL A 87 -4.42 4.31 6.05
CA VAL A 87 -5.84 4.29 5.66
C VAL A 87 -6.45 5.68 5.75
N ALA A 88 -6.29 6.36 6.89
CA ALA A 88 -6.82 7.71 7.10
C ALA A 88 -6.31 8.69 6.04
N ARG A 89 -5.00 8.68 5.78
CA ARG A 89 -4.37 9.54 4.76
C ARG A 89 -4.87 9.24 3.35
N PHE A 90 -5.05 7.96 3.00
CA PHE A 90 -5.59 7.60 1.69
C PHE A 90 -7.01 8.14 1.52
N ARG A 91 -7.85 7.99 2.54
CA ARG A 91 -9.22 8.51 2.53
C ARG A 91 -9.26 10.02 2.39
N GLU A 92 -8.42 10.74 3.13
CA GLU A 92 -8.27 12.20 3.00
C GLU A 92 -7.98 12.62 1.54
N ILE A 93 -7.03 11.95 0.88
CA ILE A 93 -6.70 12.23 -0.53
C ILE A 93 -7.90 12.00 -1.45
N VAL A 94 -8.63 10.89 -1.24
CA VAL A 94 -9.82 10.54 -2.04
C VAL A 94 -10.94 11.54 -1.81
N ASP A 95 -11.24 11.88 -0.55
CA ASP A 95 -12.35 12.76 -0.16
C ASP A 95 -12.12 14.19 -0.65
N HIS A 96 -10.87 14.67 -0.63
CA HIS A 96 -10.54 15.99 -1.17
C HIS A 96 -10.49 16.05 -2.70
N GLY A 97 -10.30 14.91 -3.37
CA GLY A 97 -10.15 14.85 -4.83
C GLY A 97 -8.90 15.57 -5.37
N ILE A 98 -7.95 15.93 -4.49
CA ILE A 98 -6.72 16.62 -4.86
C ILE A 98 -5.59 15.59 -4.90
N THR A 99 -5.10 15.30 -6.10
CA THR A 99 -3.92 14.46 -6.28
C THR A 99 -2.67 15.16 -5.71
N PRO A 100 -1.93 14.54 -4.79
CA PRO A 100 -0.70 15.12 -4.27
C PRO A 100 0.33 15.37 -5.39
N PRO A 101 1.21 16.37 -5.25
CA PRO A 101 2.30 16.60 -6.20
C PRO A 101 3.14 15.34 -6.41
N ALA A 102 3.47 15.06 -7.66
CA ALA A 102 4.34 13.94 -7.99
C ALA A 102 5.74 14.15 -7.39
N VAL A 103 6.31 13.10 -6.80
CA VAL A 103 7.71 13.12 -6.33
C VAL A 103 8.48 12.09 -7.14
N TYR A 104 9.44 12.54 -7.94
CA TYR A 104 10.27 11.60 -8.70
C TYR A 104 11.12 10.75 -7.76
N SER A 105 11.16 9.44 -8.02
CA SER A 105 12.06 8.49 -7.39
C SER A 105 12.46 7.41 -8.40
N LYS A 106 13.41 6.53 -8.04
CA LYS A 106 13.77 5.38 -8.88
C LYS A 106 12.57 4.45 -9.16
N ALA A 107 11.60 4.37 -8.24
CA ALA A 107 10.39 3.57 -8.43
C ALA A 107 9.49 4.10 -9.56
N CYS A 108 9.64 5.39 -9.94
CA CYS A 108 8.89 5.94 -11.07
C CYS A 108 9.25 5.26 -12.40
N GLU A 109 10.47 4.73 -12.55
CA GLU A 109 10.93 4.10 -13.80
C GLU A 109 10.20 2.79 -14.11
N SER A 110 9.70 2.10 -13.08
CA SER A 110 8.86 0.89 -13.21
C SER A 110 7.38 1.15 -12.94
N CYS A 111 6.99 2.41 -12.73
CA CYS A 111 5.60 2.77 -12.43
C CYS A 111 4.76 2.79 -13.71
N SER A 112 3.68 2.00 -13.74
CA SER A 112 2.71 1.98 -14.85
C SER A 112 2.03 3.34 -15.08
N LEU A 113 1.98 4.21 -14.07
CA LEU A 113 1.41 5.55 -14.17
C LEU A 113 2.42 6.59 -14.67
N ASN A 114 3.69 6.26 -14.89
CA ASN A 114 4.70 7.25 -15.31
C ASN A 114 4.31 8.05 -16.57
N PRO A 115 3.78 7.42 -17.66
CA PRO A 115 3.38 8.17 -18.86
C PRO A 115 2.30 9.21 -18.62
N TRP A 116 1.49 9.04 -17.56
CA TRP A 116 0.38 9.92 -17.20
C TRP A 116 0.78 10.94 -16.13
N CYS A 117 1.46 10.47 -15.08
CA CYS A 117 1.91 11.27 -13.95
C CYS A 117 3.02 12.26 -14.36
N LEU A 118 3.90 11.85 -15.30
CA LEU A 118 5.03 12.63 -15.80
C LEU A 118 5.88 13.28 -14.68
N PRO A 119 6.33 12.50 -13.67
CA PRO A 119 6.87 13.05 -12.42
C PRO A 119 8.07 13.99 -12.62
N LYS A 120 8.95 13.73 -13.60
CA LYS A 120 10.08 14.62 -13.93
C LYS A 120 9.66 15.99 -14.48
N LYS A 121 8.42 16.11 -14.96
CA LYS A 121 7.86 17.32 -15.57
C LYS A 121 6.85 18.00 -14.65
N THR A 122 6.29 17.30 -13.66
CA THR A 122 5.17 17.78 -12.82
C THR A 122 5.53 17.86 -11.33
N GLN A 123 6.75 17.49 -10.93
CA GLN A 123 7.18 17.53 -9.52
C GLN A 123 7.23 18.94 -8.90
N SER A 124 7.17 20.00 -9.71
CA SER A 124 7.04 21.38 -9.25
C SER A 124 6.25 22.26 -10.22
N PRO A 125 5.61 23.35 -9.76
CA PRO A 125 4.93 24.29 -10.66
C PRO A 125 5.83 24.84 -11.77
N LYS A 126 7.12 25.09 -11.45
CA LYS A 126 8.11 25.60 -12.40
C LYS A 126 8.36 24.62 -13.55
N GLU A 127 8.49 23.33 -13.25
CA GLU A 127 8.69 22.31 -14.29
C GLU A 127 7.43 22.07 -15.10
N GLY A 128 6.26 22.11 -14.46
CA GLY A 128 4.97 22.03 -15.14
C GLY A 128 4.82 23.13 -16.19
N SER A 129 5.06 24.38 -15.81
CA SER A 129 5.00 25.52 -16.73
C SER A 129 6.01 25.39 -17.88
N ARG A 130 7.23 24.92 -17.60
CA ARG A 130 8.25 24.69 -18.65
C ARG A 130 7.81 23.61 -19.63
N TYR A 131 7.23 22.52 -19.13
CA TYR A 131 6.75 21.43 -19.97
C TYR A 131 5.60 21.89 -20.87
N LEU A 132 4.61 22.60 -20.32
CA LEU A 132 3.51 23.17 -21.10
C LEU A 132 4.02 24.13 -22.19
N ALA A 133 4.94 25.03 -21.85
CA ALA A 133 5.55 25.93 -22.82
C ALA A 133 6.31 25.20 -23.93
N SER A 134 6.92 24.04 -23.65
CA SER A 134 7.58 23.22 -24.68
C SER A 134 6.58 22.55 -25.61
N CYS A 135 5.43 22.08 -25.10
CA CYS A 135 4.37 21.50 -25.93
C CYS A 135 3.73 22.52 -26.85
N LEU A 136 3.54 23.76 -26.37
CA LEU A 136 2.94 24.84 -27.17
C LEU A 136 3.88 25.40 -28.26
N LYS A 137 5.18 25.08 -28.21
CA LYS A 137 6.18 25.50 -29.20
C LYS A 137 6.42 24.48 -30.32
N GLY A 138 5.85 23.28 -30.21
CA GLY A 138 6.06 22.20 -31.18
C GLY A 138 4.84 22.02 -32.07
N ASP A 139 4.72 22.87 -33.10
CA ASP A 139 3.90 22.71 -34.32
C ASP A 139 4.47 23.62 -35.45
N GLU A 140 5.80 23.61 -35.64
CA GLU A 140 6.49 24.14 -36.83
C GLU A 140 7.39 23.08 -37.45
#